data_AF-A0A379ZGK0-F1
#
_entry.id   AF-A0A379ZGK0-F1
#
_cell.length_a   1.000
_cell.length_b   1.000
_cell.length_c   1.000
_cell.angle_alpha   90.00
_cell.angle_beta   90.00
_cell.angle_gamma   90.00
#
_symmetry.space_group_name_H-M   'P 1'
#
loop_
_entity.id
_entity.type
_entity.pdbx_description
1 polymer ?
#
loop_
_entity_poly.entity_id
_entity_poly.type
_entity_poly.pdbx_seq_one_letter_code
_entity_poly.pdbx_strand_id
1 'polypeptide(L)'
;MKKEKRIQRYSAPERINHWIVAFCFVFAAISGLGFFFPSFNWLMNILGTPQLARILHPFVGVIMFAAFLLMFLRYWKHNLINREDIVWAKNIQKIVHERGSG
;
A
#
# COMPACT_ATOMS: atom_id res chain seq x y z
N MET A 1 23.40 -23.22 -17.33
CA MET A 1 22.29 -22.47 -16.69
C MET A 1 21.69 -21.51 -17.73
N LYS A 2 20.43 -21.71 -18.16
CA LYS A 2 19.74 -20.73 -19.02
C LYS A 2 19.56 -19.45 -18.20
N LYS A 3 20.08 -18.31 -18.65
CA LYS A 3 19.76 -17.01 -18.04
C LYS A 3 18.28 -16.75 -18.29
N GLU A 4 17.46 -16.79 -17.24
CA GLU A 4 16.08 -16.37 -17.34
C GLU A 4 16.01 -14.89 -17.73
N LYS A 5 15.32 -14.62 -18.84
CA LYS A 5 15.08 -13.25 -19.30
C LYS A 5 13.98 -12.65 -18.42
N ARG A 6 14.34 -11.64 -17.62
CA ARG A 6 13.38 -10.96 -16.75
C ARG A 6 12.28 -10.30 -17.59
N ILE A 7 11.02 -10.54 -17.21
CA ILE A 7 9.86 -9.87 -17.79
C ILE A 7 9.57 -8.57 -17.04
N GLN A 8 9.20 -7.52 -17.78
CA GLN A 8 8.81 -6.25 -17.17
C GLN A 8 7.35 -6.33 -16.68
N ARG A 9 7.16 -6.62 -15.40
CA ARG A 9 5.82 -6.66 -14.78
C ARG A 9 5.26 -5.27 -14.47
N TYR A 10 6.12 -4.35 -14.04
CA TYR A 10 5.78 -2.96 -13.72
C TYR A 10 6.81 -2.00 -14.33
N SER A 11 6.34 -0.95 -14.98
CA SER A 11 7.10 0.19 -15.51
C SER A 11 7.64 1.10 -14.40
N ALA A 12 8.58 1.98 -14.75
CA ALA A 12 9.17 2.93 -13.79
C ALA A 12 8.12 3.89 -13.17
N PRO A 13 7.17 4.48 -13.94
CA PRO A 13 6.15 5.36 -13.36
C PRO A 13 5.20 4.64 -12.39
N GLU A 14 4.91 3.36 -12.64
CA GLU A 14 4.08 2.55 -11.73
C GLU A 14 4.75 2.34 -10.38
N ARG A 15 6.06 2.03 -10.39
CA ARG A 15 6.84 1.87 -9.16
C ARG A 15 6.96 3.19 -8.39
N ILE A 16 7.19 4.30 -9.08
CA ILE A 16 7.29 5.62 -8.44
C ILE A 16 5.97 5.98 -7.76
N ASN A 17 4.83 5.82 -8.45
CA ASN A 17 3.52 6.10 -7.86
C ASN A 17 3.26 5.22 -6.63
N HIS A 18 3.60 3.92 -6.70
CA HIS A 18 3.49 3.03 -5.56
C HIS A 18 4.34 3.47 -4.37
N TRP A 19 5.60 3.85 -4.60
CA TRP A 19 6.47 4.33 -3.52
C TRP A 19 5.96 5.64 -2.90
N ILE A 20 5.40 6.56 -3.70
CA ILE A 20 4.75 7.77 -3.17
C ILE A 20 3.60 7.38 -2.23
N VAL A 21 2.68 6.53 -2.69
CA VAL A 21 1.56 6.05 -1.86
C VAL A 21 2.08 5.37 -0.58
N ALA A 22 3.10 4.51 -0.68
CA ALA A 22 3.66 3.79 0.46
C ALA A 22 4.25 4.73 1.51
N PHE A 23 5.05 5.73 1.11
CA PHE A 23 5.60 6.71 2.05
C PHE A 23 4.52 7.58 2.68
N CYS A 24 3.56 8.08 1.90
CA CYS A 24 2.45 8.85 2.44
C CYS A 24 1.62 8.01 3.43
N PHE A 25 1.36 6.74 3.10
CA PHE A 25 0.66 5.82 3.99
C PHE A 25 1.40 5.63 5.32
N VAL A 26 2.72 5.41 5.29
CA VAL A 26 3.51 5.26 6.53
C VAL A 26 3.38 6.51 7.42
N PHE A 27 3.56 7.71 6.86
CA PHE A 27 3.43 8.94 7.63
C PHE A 27 2.01 9.18 8.15
N ALA A 28 0.99 8.94 7.33
CA ALA A 28 -0.41 9.07 7.72
C ALA A 28 -0.80 8.03 8.78
N ALA A 29 -0.37 6.78 8.65
CA ALA A 29 -0.67 5.72 9.60
C ALA A 29 0.00 5.97 10.96
N ILE A 30 1.28 6.38 10.98
CA ILE A 30 2.01 6.69 12.23
C ILE A 30 1.34 7.86 12.96
N SER A 31 1.07 8.96 12.26
CA SER A 31 0.43 10.13 12.87
C SER A 31 -1.02 9.86 13.27
N GLY A 32 -1.79 9.15 12.44
CA GLY A 32 -3.16 8.74 12.75
C GLY A 32 -3.24 7.83 13.97
N LEU A 33 -2.32 6.86 14.09
CA LEU A 33 -2.24 5.98 15.26
C LEU A 33 -1.91 6.77 16.54
N GLY A 34 -1.02 7.76 16.43
CA GLY A 34 -0.70 8.67 17.52
C GLY A 34 -1.88 9.53 17.98
N PHE A 35 -2.73 10.00 17.05
CA PHE A 35 -3.95 10.74 17.40
C PHE A 35 -5.02 9.86 18.02
N PHE A 36 -5.12 8.60 17.58
CA PHE A 36 -6.19 7.69 17.98
C PHE A 36 -5.95 7.06 19.36
N PHE A 37 -4.71 6.70 19.68
CA PHE A 37 -4.36 6.09 20.96
C PHE A 37 -3.43 7.01 21.78
N PRO A 38 -3.88 7.51 22.95
CA PRO A 38 -3.07 8.38 23.81
C PRO A 38 -1.72 7.77 24.20
N SER A 39 -1.66 6.46 24.42
CA SER A 39 -0.41 5.72 24.70
C SER A 39 0.62 5.78 23.57
N PHE A 40 0.18 6.09 22.34
CA PHE A 40 1.02 6.21 21.16
C PHE A 40 1.24 7.66 20.71
N ASN A 41 0.87 8.66 21.52
CA ASN A 41 1.08 10.07 21.19
C ASN A 41 2.54 10.40 20.81
N TRP A 42 3.51 9.67 21.37
CA TRP A 42 4.93 9.85 21.06
C TRP A 42 5.26 9.64 19.58
N LEU A 43 4.47 8.85 18.85
CA LEU A 43 4.63 8.61 17.40
C LEU A 43 4.53 9.91 16.58
N MET A 44 3.78 10.90 17.07
CA MET A 44 3.68 12.20 16.38
C MET A 44 5.01 12.94 16.31
N ASN A 45 5.94 12.68 17.23
CA ASN A 45 7.27 13.31 17.23
C ASN A 45 8.15 12.82 16.07
N ILE A 46 7.80 11.72 15.40
CA ILE A 46 8.48 11.27 14.17
C ILE A 46 8.30 12.31 13.05
N LEU A 47 7.18 13.04 13.05
CA LEU A 47 6.93 14.17 12.15
C LEU A 47 7.41 15.51 12.71
N GLY A 48 8.22 15.51 13.77
CA GLY A 48 8.74 16.70 14.45
C GLY A 48 8.02 16.97 15.77
N THR A 49 6.84 17.59 15.71
CA THR A 49 6.04 17.91 16.90
C THR A 49 4.58 17.47 16.74
N PRO A 50 3.83 17.26 17.84
CA PRO A 50 2.40 16.92 17.77
C PRO A 50 1.57 17.95 16.99
N GLN A 51 1.91 19.23 17.11
CA GLN A 51 1.26 20.32 16.38
C GLN A 51 1.55 20.22 14.88
N LEU A 52 2.81 19.96 14.51
CA LEU A 52 3.20 19.80 13.10
C LEU A 52 2.57 18.54 12.50
N ALA A 53 2.52 17.43 13.24
CA ALA A 53 1.85 16.20 12.81
C ALA A 53 0.38 16.45 12.48
N ARG A 54 -0.35 17.21 13.32
CA ARG A 54 -1.76 17.55 13.09
C ARG A 54 -1.96 18.38 11.83
N ILE A 55 -1.03 19.29 11.54
CA ILE A 55 -1.07 20.12 10.32
C ILE A 55 -0.75 19.27 9.10
N LEU A 56 0.32 18.46 9.14
CA LEU A 56 0.79 17.70 7.98
C LEU A 56 -0.11 16.52 7.61
N HIS A 57 -0.72 15.84 8.59
CA HIS A 57 -1.52 14.64 8.36
C HIS A 57 -2.58 14.80 7.24
N PRO A 58 -3.46 15.82 7.24
CA PRO A 58 -4.44 15.99 6.17
C PRO A 58 -3.81 16.23 4.79
N PHE A 59 -2.70 16.98 4.70
CA PHE A 59 -2.01 17.19 3.42
C PHE A 59 -1.41 15.89 2.88
N VAL A 60 -0.76 15.11 3.75
CA VAL A 60 -0.24 13.78 3.40
C VAL A 60 -1.38 12.87 2.95
N GLY A 61 -2.53 12.92 3.63
CA GLY A 61 -3.73 12.17 3.26
C GLY A 61 -4.26 12.53 1.88
N VAL A 62 -4.33 13.83 1.53
CA VAL A 62 -4.77 14.29 0.20
C VAL A 62 -3.80 13.84 -0.89
N ILE A 63 -2.48 13.97 -0.66
CA ILE A 63 -1.46 13.50 -1.61
C ILE A 63 -1.56 11.99 -1.81
N MET A 64 -1.72 11.24 -0.72
CA MET A 64 -1.91 9.79 -0.75
C MET A 64 -3.15 9.42 -1.57
N PHE A 65 -4.27 10.09 -1.31
CA PHE A 65 -5.52 9.84 -2.02
C PHE A 65 -5.39 10.09 -3.52
N ALA A 66 -4.79 11.22 -3.92
CA ALA A 66 -4.57 11.54 -5.33
C ALA A 66 -3.65 10.51 -6.01
N ALA A 67 -2.52 10.16 -5.38
CA ALA A 67 -1.58 9.16 -5.91
C ALA A 67 -2.23 7.76 -6.01
N PHE A 68 -3.02 7.38 -5.00
CA PHE A 68 -3.77 6.14 -5.00
C PHE A 68 -4.85 6.12 -6.08
N LEU A 69 -5.56 7.23 -6.30
CA LEU A 69 -6.56 7.35 -7.38
C LEU A 69 -5.92 7.11 -8.75
N LEU A 70 -4.71 7.63 -8.99
CA LEU A 70 -3.95 7.33 -10.21
C LEU A 70 -3.61 5.84 -10.34
N MET A 71 -3.25 5.16 -9.24
CA MET A 71 -3.05 3.69 -9.26
C MET A 71 -4.35 2.96 -9.53
N PHE A 72 -5.44 3.37 -8.88
CA PHE A 72 -6.77 2.77 -9.03
C PHE A 72 -7.22 2.81 -10.49
N LEU A 73 -7.19 3.99 -11.12
CA LEU A 73 -7.58 4.14 -12.53
C LEU A 73 -6.74 3.28 -13.48
N ARG A 74 -5.47 3.03 -13.14
CA ARG A 74 -4.57 2.16 -13.92
C ARG A 74 -4.90 0.67 -13.74
N TYR A 75 -5.20 0.22 -12.51
CA TYR A 75 -5.30 -1.22 -12.20
C TYR A 75 -6.73 -1.75 -12.04
N TRP A 76 -7.75 -0.90 -11.97
CA TRP A 76 -9.11 -1.35 -11.61
C TRP A 76 -9.63 -2.49 -12.49
N LYS A 77 -9.41 -2.44 -13.81
CA LYS A 77 -9.85 -3.49 -14.75
C LYS A 77 -9.16 -4.83 -14.49
N HIS A 78 -7.92 -4.82 -14.02
CA HIS A 78 -7.14 -6.02 -13.72
C HIS A 78 -7.47 -6.63 -12.35
N ASN A 79 -8.20 -5.89 -11.51
CA ASN A 79 -8.60 -6.32 -10.16
C ASN A 79 -10.08 -6.71 -10.08
N LEU A 80 -10.74 -6.90 -11.22
CA LEU A 80 -12.12 -7.39 -11.26
C LEU A 80 -12.14 -8.90 -10.99
N ILE A 81 -13.03 -9.31 -10.08
CA ILE A 81 -13.18 -10.70 -9.67
C ILE A 81 -13.58 -11.56 -10.88
N ASN A 82 -12.83 -12.62 -11.12
CA ASN A 82 -13.14 -13.64 -12.13
C ASN A 82 -13.47 -14.99 -11.45
N ARG A 83 -13.80 -16.00 -12.27
CA ARG A 83 -14.14 -17.34 -11.75
C ARG A 83 -12.96 -18.03 -11.05
N GLU A 84 -11.73 -17.74 -11.50
CA GLU A 84 -10.51 -18.32 -10.96
C GLU A 84 -10.22 -17.78 -9.55
N ASP A 85 -10.47 -16.50 -9.30
CA ASP A 85 -10.35 -15.88 -7.98
C ASP A 85 -11.27 -16.54 -6.95
N ILE A 86 -12.48 -16.96 -7.36
CA ILE A 86 -13.42 -17.69 -6.50
C ILE A 86 -12.88 -19.08 -6.17
N VAL A 87 -12.28 -19.78 -7.14
CA VAL A 87 -11.64 -21.08 -6.91
C VAL A 87 -10.45 -20.93 -5.98
N TRP A 88 -9.62 -19.90 -6.18
CA TRP A 88 -8.51 -19.56 -5.30
C TRP A 88 -9.00 -19.31 -3.87
N ALA A 89 -10.03 -18.47 -3.70
CA ALA A 89 -10.58 -18.13 -2.38
C ALA A 89 -11.19 -19.34 -1.64
N LYS A 90 -11.85 -20.26 -2.35
CA LYS A 90 -12.37 -21.51 -1.75
C LYS A 90 -11.28 -22.43 -1.22
N ASN A 91 -10.07 -22.34 -1.78
CA ASN A 91 -8.93 -23.18 -1.42
C ASN A 91 -7.91 -22.47 -0.52
N ILE A 92 -8.30 -21.38 0.17
CA ILE A 92 -7.36 -20.53 0.90
C ILE A 92 -6.56 -21.28 1.97
N GLN A 93 -7.18 -22.26 2.66
CA GLN A 93 -6.51 -23.10 3.64
C GLN A 93 -5.37 -23.89 3.01
N LYS A 94 -5.61 -24.46 1.82
CA LYS A 94 -4.60 -25.21 1.06
C LYS A 94 -3.47 -24.28 0.59
N ILE A 95 -3.79 -23.11 0.04
CA ILE A 95 -2.82 -22.12 -0.46
C ILE A 95 -1.91 -21.58 0.66
N VAL A 96 -2.42 -21.40 1.87
CA VAL A 96 -1.63 -20.93 3.01
C VAL A 96 -0.67 -22.02 3.52
N HIS A 97 -1.08 -23.29 3.47
CA HIS A 97 -0.27 -24.42 3.95
C HIS A 97 0.71 -24.96 2.91
N GLU A 98 0.37 -24.90 1.62
CA GLU A 98 1.30 -25.21 0.53
C GLU A 98 2.20 -23.99 0.28
N ARG A 99 3.52 -24.15 0.49
CA ARG A 99 4.51 -23.20 -0.02
C ARG A 99 4.43 -23.19 -1.56
N GLY A 100 3.60 -22.30 -2.08
CA GLY A 100 3.41 -21.93 -3.49
C GLY A 100 4.05 -22.85 -4.52
N SER A 101 3.32 -23.87 -4.97
CA SER A 101 3.65 -24.61 -6.18
C SER A 101 3.13 -23.85 -7.39
N GLY A 102 3.96 -22.90 -7.84
CA GLY A 102 4.13 -22.59 -9.26
C GLY A 102 5.40 -23.25 -9.75
#